data_AF-A0A8J7G0M0-F1
#
_entry.id   AF-A0A8J7G0M0-F1
#
_cell.length_a   1.000
_cell.length_b   1.000
_cell.length_c   1.000
_cell.angle_alpha   90.00
_cell.angle_beta   90.00
_cell.angle_gamma   90.00
#
_symmetry.space_group_name_H-M   'P 1'
#
loop_
_entity.id
_entity.type
_entity.pdbx_description
1 polymer ?
#
loop_
_entity_poly.entity_id
_entity_poly.type
_entity_poly.pdbx_seq_one_letter_code
_entity_poly.pdbx_strand_id
1 'polypeptide(L)'
;MSSTYQLILTGNILPGTPPEQAVANLAQLLKLELAQAQALLHKSPTLIKKEIPQQQVDNYLQHFARAGVEVKAEALAAPTLSLQPDAPAIEQITCPKCARVQPKRTLCLDCGCDMPRLLATQNDKPREAAPVSAASVSPIQQGFRATREPLPLGKILFVALLLAAAGWWYFVASRSISEEQAREYYAHYEKAMLTRDPKAMCALLADDFQGSSNIGSIDKKSTCADQEEFFSTIAQLGEKMGGMMQLDSRYEIHSVTLSADKKQATVNLSSELDVGGSIMNIKAQSTDTLIRRNGKVLLWRSEGLVQASSGQH
;
A
#
# COMPACT_ATOMS: atom_id res chain seq x y z
N MET A 1 14.72 15.09 24.42
CA MET A 1 14.68 14.43 23.10
C MET A 1 14.76 15.52 22.05
N SER A 2 15.86 15.60 21.30
CA SER A 2 16.03 16.62 20.26
C SER A 2 15.30 16.16 19.00
N SER A 3 14.15 16.76 18.72
CA SER A 3 13.44 16.56 17.45
C SER A 3 14.25 17.19 16.33
N THR A 4 14.56 16.38 15.32
CA THR A 4 15.29 16.80 14.14
C THR A 4 14.31 16.96 12.98
N TYR A 5 14.53 17.92 12.08
CA TYR A 5 13.63 18.25 10.97
C TYR A 5 14.35 18.21 9.62
N GLN A 6 13.61 17.93 8.56
CA GLN A 6 14.03 18.08 7.17
C GLN A 6 13.26 19.22 6.51
N LEU A 7 13.93 19.98 5.64
CA LEU A 7 13.32 21.05 4.85
C LEU A 7 13.07 20.58 3.41
N ILE A 8 11.84 20.74 2.96
CA ILE A 8 11.38 20.36 1.63
C ILE A 8 10.93 21.62 0.89
N LEU A 9 11.53 21.90 -0.25
CA LEU A 9 11.07 22.93 -1.19
C LEU A 9 9.80 22.43 -1.88
N THR A 10 8.69 23.15 -1.78
CA THR A 10 7.40 22.71 -2.35
C THR A 10 7.27 23.04 -3.83
N GLY A 11 8.08 23.97 -4.34
CA GLY A 11 8.00 24.49 -5.71
C GLY A 11 7.05 25.67 -5.86
N ASN A 12 6.33 26.04 -4.80
CA ASN A 12 5.46 27.21 -4.81
C ASN A 12 6.24 28.49 -4.49
N ILE A 13 5.82 29.59 -5.11
CA ILE A 13 6.33 30.94 -4.86
C ILE A 13 5.30 31.68 -4.00
N LEU A 14 5.77 32.35 -2.95
CA LEU A 14 4.91 33.09 -2.03
C LEU A 14 4.29 34.32 -2.72
N PRO A 15 3.05 34.69 -2.37
CA PRO A 15 2.38 35.84 -2.95
C PRO A 15 3.18 37.13 -2.67
N GLY A 16 3.28 38.00 -3.67
CA GLY A 16 4.02 39.26 -3.57
C GLY A 16 5.48 39.21 -4.05
N THR A 17 5.99 38.04 -4.47
CA THR A 17 7.30 37.93 -5.15
C THR A 17 7.11 37.43 -6.58
N PRO A 18 7.58 38.16 -7.61
CA PRO A 18 7.52 37.67 -8.98
C PRO A 18 8.47 36.47 -9.16
N PRO A 19 8.14 35.52 -10.06
CA PRO A 19 8.85 34.25 -10.18
C PRO A 19 10.34 34.42 -10.52
N GLU A 20 10.67 35.38 -11.40
CA GLU A 20 12.05 35.70 -11.77
C GLU A 20 12.87 36.18 -10.57
N GLN A 21 12.25 36.98 -9.69
CA GLN A 21 12.89 37.47 -8.48
C GLN A 21 13.02 36.38 -7.41
N ALA A 22 12.04 35.47 -7.31
CA ALA A 22 12.13 34.32 -6.42
C ALA A 22 13.27 33.36 -6.83
N VAL A 23 13.46 33.13 -8.14
CA VAL A 23 14.58 32.34 -8.68
C VAL A 23 15.91 33.02 -8.36
N ALA A 24 16.03 34.33 -8.57
CA ALA A 24 17.25 35.08 -8.28
C ALA A 24 17.61 35.07 -6.78
N ASN A 25 16.60 35.29 -5.93
CA ASN A 25 16.78 35.25 -4.48
C ASN A 25 17.18 33.84 -3.99
N LEU A 26 16.58 32.79 -4.56
CA LEU A 26 16.90 31.39 -4.24
C LEU A 26 18.33 31.03 -4.68
N ALA A 27 18.74 31.45 -5.88
CA ALA A 27 20.09 31.28 -6.39
C ALA A 27 21.12 31.92 -5.46
N GLN A 28 20.86 33.16 -4.99
CA GLN A 28 21.73 33.84 -4.05
C GLN A 28 21.76 33.18 -2.67
N LEU A 29 20.60 32.72 -2.17
CA LEU A 29 20.47 32.10 -0.85
C LEU A 29 21.19 30.75 -0.77
N LEU A 30 21.10 29.93 -1.84
CA LEU A 30 21.73 28.61 -1.92
C LEU A 30 23.12 28.64 -2.59
N LYS A 31 23.57 29.80 -3.05
CA LYS A 31 24.81 30.00 -3.83
C LYS A 31 24.87 29.10 -5.08
N LEU A 32 23.79 29.10 -5.85
CA LEU A 32 23.63 28.33 -7.08
C LEU A 32 23.57 29.24 -8.31
N GLU A 33 23.80 28.68 -9.49
CA GLU A 33 23.55 29.34 -10.76
C GLU A 33 22.04 29.53 -11.01
N LEU A 34 21.64 30.59 -11.71
CA LEU A 34 20.22 30.91 -11.97
C LEU A 34 19.46 29.75 -12.64
N ALA A 35 20.09 29.09 -13.61
CA ALA A 35 19.51 27.92 -14.28
C ALA A 35 19.30 26.73 -13.33
N GLN A 36 20.18 26.54 -12.35
CA GLN A 36 20.08 25.47 -11.35
C GLN A 36 18.99 25.78 -10.33
N ALA A 37 18.88 27.03 -9.88
CA ALA A 37 17.80 27.47 -8.98
C ALA A 37 16.42 27.34 -9.63
N GLN A 38 16.31 27.69 -10.92
CA GLN A 38 15.08 27.49 -11.70
C GLN A 38 14.75 26.00 -11.83
N ALA A 39 15.74 25.15 -12.14
CA ALA A 39 15.53 23.72 -12.24
C ALA A 39 15.08 23.08 -10.90
N LEU A 40 15.56 23.58 -9.75
CA LEU A 40 15.13 23.10 -8.43
C LEU A 40 13.67 23.44 -8.13
N LEU A 41 13.19 24.62 -8.51
CA LEU A 41 11.77 24.97 -8.38
C LEU A 41 10.88 24.11 -9.28
N HIS A 42 11.33 23.81 -10.51
CA HIS A 42 10.57 22.92 -11.41
C HIS A 42 10.60 21.43 -11.03
N LYS A 43 11.68 20.96 -10.38
CA LYS A 43 11.82 19.56 -9.92
C LYS A 43 11.25 19.32 -8.52
N SER A 44 10.53 20.30 -7.97
CA SER A 44 9.94 20.19 -6.65
C SER A 44 8.80 19.14 -6.59
N PRO A 45 8.62 18.43 -5.46
CA PRO A 45 9.25 18.68 -4.16
C PRO A 45 10.70 18.17 -4.06
N THR A 46 11.62 19.04 -3.60
CA THR A 46 13.05 18.68 -3.44
C THR A 46 13.49 18.87 -2.00
N LEU A 47 14.23 17.90 -1.46
CA LEU A 47 14.79 17.99 -0.12
C LEU A 47 16.04 18.90 -0.13
N ILE A 48 15.99 20.01 0.61
CA ILE A 48 17.09 20.97 0.66
C ILE A 48 18.11 20.58 1.73
N LYS A 49 17.64 20.24 2.94
CA LYS A 49 18.53 19.95 4.07
C LYS A 49 17.88 18.96 5.03
N LYS A 50 18.64 17.90 5.37
CA LYS A 50 18.30 16.94 6.43
C LYS A 50 18.94 17.38 7.74
N GLU A 51 18.38 16.86 8.83
CA GLU A 51 18.95 16.91 10.17
C GLU A 51 19.06 18.30 10.83
N ILE A 52 18.02 19.13 10.73
CA ILE A 52 17.97 20.44 11.37
C ILE A 52 17.44 20.35 12.80
N PRO A 53 18.16 20.88 13.81
CA PRO A 53 17.64 20.99 15.18
C PRO A 53 16.39 21.88 15.22
N GLN A 54 15.35 21.49 15.98
CA GLN A 54 14.09 22.24 16.12
C GLN A 54 14.28 23.75 16.33
N GLN A 55 15.26 24.15 17.15
CA GLN A 55 15.55 25.55 17.47
C GLN A 55 15.98 26.40 16.26
N GLN A 56 16.45 25.79 15.17
CA GLN A 56 16.92 26.48 13.97
C GLN A 56 15.89 26.45 12.83
N VAL A 57 14.83 25.66 12.94
CA VAL A 57 13.83 25.46 11.87
C VAL A 57 13.17 26.77 11.48
N ASP A 58 12.68 27.53 12.46
CA ASP A 58 11.98 28.80 12.20
C ASP A 58 12.89 29.83 11.52
N ASN A 59 14.17 29.85 11.89
CA ASN A 59 15.16 30.72 11.26
C ASN A 59 15.33 30.37 9.77
N TYR A 60 15.47 29.09 9.44
CA TYR A 60 15.54 28.65 8.05
C TYR A 60 14.27 28.95 7.27
N LEU A 61 13.09 28.66 7.83
CA LEU A 61 11.80 28.95 7.19
C LEU A 61 11.66 30.46 6.88
N GLN A 62 12.07 31.33 7.80
CA GLN A 62 12.07 32.78 7.58
C GLN A 62 13.02 33.21 6.45
N HIS A 63 14.21 32.60 6.34
CA HIS A 63 15.15 32.92 5.27
C HIS A 63 14.62 32.52 3.89
N PHE A 64 13.99 31.35 3.77
CA PHE A 64 13.36 30.92 2.51
C PHE A 64 12.11 31.74 2.18
N ALA A 65 11.30 32.11 3.18
CA ALA A 65 10.15 32.97 2.99
C ALA A 65 10.55 34.37 2.48
N ARG A 66 11.66 34.93 2.98
CA ARG A 66 12.23 36.20 2.46
C ARG A 66 12.74 36.09 1.03
N ALA A 67 13.17 34.91 0.60
CA ALA A 67 13.51 34.65 -0.79
C ALA A 67 12.27 34.50 -1.69
N GLY A 68 11.06 34.47 -1.11
CA GLY A 68 9.80 34.36 -1.83
C GLY A 68 9.43 32.93 -2.23
N VAL A 69 10.04 31.91 -1.62
CA VAL A 69 9.78 30.50 -1.92
C VAL A 69 9.17 29.78 -0.72
N GLU A 70 8.24 28.87 -0.98
CA GLU A 70 7.60 28.07 0.06
C GLU A 70 8.45 26.83 0.38
N VAL A 71 8.80 26.68 1.66
CA VAL A 71 9.53 25.54 2.20
C VAL A 71 8.74 24.99 3.37
N LYS A 72 8.54 23.67 3.38
CA LYS A 72 7.87 22.94 4.46
C LYS A 72 8.91 22.24 5.33
N ALA A 73 8.80 22.41 6.65
CA ALA A 73 9.58 21.62 7.60
C ALA A 73 8.79 20.37 8.00
N GLU A 74 9.42 19.20 7.86
CA GLU A 74 8.87 17.92 8.32
C GLU A 74 9.77 17.33 9.41
N ALA A 75 9.18 16.85 10.50
CA ALA A 75 9.97 16.24 11.57
C ALA A 75 10.53 14.88 11.10
N LEU A 76 11.85 14.72 11.19
CA LEU A 76 12.52 13.41 11.17
C LEU A 76 12.23 12.75 12.52
N ALA A 77 11.02 12.19 12.64
CA ALA A 77 10.71 11.33 13.77
C ALA A 77 11.58 10.07 13.65
N ALA A 78 12.40 9.80 14.66
CA ALA A 78 12.78 8.41 14.93
C ALA A 78 11.49 7.58 14.97
N PRO A 79 11.45 6.37 14.40
CA PRO A 79 10.25 5.54 14.40
C PRO A 79 9.93 5.18 15.86
N THR A 80 9.21 6.08 16.51
CA THR A 80 8.42 5.75 17.68
C THR A 80 7.24 5.03 17.07
N LEU A 81 7.14 3.73 17.36
CA LEU A 81 5.88 3.00 17.28
C LEU A 81 4.87 3.73 18.18
N SER A 82 4.29 4.81 17.66
CA SER A 82 3.02 5.32 18.14
C SER A 82 1.96 4.66 17.27
N LEU A 83 1.44 3.55 17.80
CA LEU A 83 0.11 3.07 17.45
C LEU A 83 -0.88 4.18 17.82
N GLN A 84 -1.11 5.12 16.92
CA GLN A 84 -2.36 5.86 16.89
C GLN A 84 -3.24 5.21 15.84
N PRO A 85 -4.12 4.26 16.23
CA PRO A 85 -5.32 4.06 15.47
C PRO A 85 -6.19 5.29 15.72
N ASP A 86 -6.45 6.06 14.66
CA ASP A 86 -7.79 6.63 14.49
C ASP A 86 -8.75 5.44 14.44
N ALA A 87 -9.15 4.97 15.62
CA ALA A 87 -10.10 3.88 15.74
C ALA A 87 -11.48 4.44 15.34
N PRO A 88 -12.15 3.88 14.31
CA PRO A 88 -13.58 4.07 14.23
C PRO A 88 -14.17 3.60 15.56
N ALA A 89 -15.09 4.37 16.15
CA ALA A 89 -15.74 4.00 17.40
C ALA A 89 -16.32 2.58 17.26
N ILE A 90 -15.65 1.60 17.87
CA ILE A 90 -16.05 0.20 17.78
C ILE A 90 -17.32 0.08 18.60
N GLU A 91 -18.46 -0.17 17.94
CA GLU A 91 -19.76 -0.37 18.56
C GLU A 91 -19.65 -1.47 19.63
N GLN A 92 -19.80 -1.09 20.91
CA GLN A 92 -19.70 -2.00 22.05
C GLN A 92 -21.07 -2.56 22.41
N ILE A 93 -21.12 -3.82 22.82
CA ILE A 93 -22.31 -4.49 23.33
C ILE A 93 -22.02 -5.15 24.67
N THR A 94 -23.01 -5.15 25.56
CA THR A 94 -22.92 -5.82 26.86
C THR A 94 -23.52 -7.22 26.76
N CYS A 95 -22.78 -8.23 27.17
CA CYS A 95 -23.25 -9.62 27.17
C CYS A 95 -24.44 -9.78 28.14
N PRO A 96 -25.62 -10.27 27.69
CA PRO A 96 -26.78 -10.44 28.57
C PRO A 96 -26.64 -11.58 29.59
N LYS A 97 -25.64 -12.46 29.42
CA LYS A 97 -25.40 -13.60 30.32
C LYS A 97 -24.40 -13.29 31.44
N CYS A 98 -23.28 -12.64 31.12
CA CYS A 98 -22.19 -12.38 32.09
C CYS A 98 -21.84 -10.91 32.28
N ALA A 99 -22.60 -9.98 31.68
CA ALA A 99 -22.43 -8.53 31.80
C ALA A 99 -21.10 -7.95 31.31
N ARG A 100 -20.27 -8.71 30.59
CA ARG A 100 -19.02 -8.19 30.01
C ARG A 100 -19.28 -7.23 28.85
N VAL A 101 -18.64 -6.06 28.89
CA VAL A 101 -18.61 -5.08 27.79
C VAL A 101 -17.54 -5.48 26.78
N GLN A 102 -17.91 -5.57 25.51
CA GLN A 102 -17.04 -6.07 24.44
C GLN A 102 -17.45 -5.53 23.06
N PRO A 103 -16.56 -5.58 22.04
CA PRO A 103 -16.93 -5.28 20.66
C PRO A 103 -18.08 -6.16 20.16
N LYS A 104 -18.98 -5.59 19.35
CA LYS A 104 -20.12 -6.32 18.75
C LYS A 104 -19.65 -7.56 17.98
N ARG A 105 -20.16 -8.71 18.39
CA ARG A 105 -19.84 -10.04 17.83
C ARG A 105 -20.96 -11.04 18.15
N THR A 106 -20.92 -12.22 17.53
CA THR A 106 -21.92 -13.28 17.77
C THR A 106 -21.72 -13.98 19.10
N LEU A 107 -20.47 -14.28 19.49
CA LEU A 107 -20.13 -15.05 20.70
C LEU A 107 -19.42 -14.19 21.75
N CYS A 108 -19.82 -14.29 23.01
CA CYS A 108 -19.15 -13.59 24.11
C CYS A 108 -17.71 -14.08 24.33
N LEU A 109 -16.77 -13.14 24.52
CA LEU A 109 -15.35 -13.40 24.79
C LEU A 109 -15.07 -14.09 26.13
N ASP A 110 -16.06 -14.13 27.02
CA ASP A 110 -15.89 -14.60 28.39
C ASP A 110 -16.66 -15.89 28.62
N CYS A 111 -17.98 -15.86 28.44
CA CYS A 111 -18.84 -17.01 28.71
C CYS A 111 -19.23 -17.81 27.45
N GLY A 112 -18.77 -17.41 26.26
CA GLY A 112 -18.98 -18.12 25.00
C GLY A 112 -20.44 -18.17 24.50
N CYS A 113 -21.38 -17.44 25.10
CA CYS A 113 -22.78 -17.50 24.67
C CYS A 113 -23.04 -16.75 23.37
N ASP A 114 -24.01 -17.23 22.59
CA ASP A 114 -24.56 -16.56 21.41
C ASP A 114 -25.42 -15.36 21.83
N MET A 115 -24.88 -14.14 21.66
CA MET A 115 -25.52 -12.91 22.13
C MET A 115 -26.74 -12.49 21.29
N PRO A 116 -26.71 -12.50 19.94
CA PRO A 116 -27.90 -12.22 19.14
C PRO A 116 -29.09 -13.10 19.50
N ARG A 117 -28.85 -14.40 19.73
CA ARG A 117 -29.92 -15.35 20.09
C ARG A 117 -30.51 -15.05 21.47
N LEU A 118 -29.67 -14.74 22.46
CA LEU A 118 -30.13 -14.39 23.81
C LEU A 118 -30.86 -13.03 23.87
N LEU A 119 -30.48 -12.08 23.01
CA LEU A 119 -31.17 -10.79 22.90
C LEU A 119 -32.55 -10.95 22.23
N ALA A 120 -32.67 -11.79 21.21
CA ALA A 120 -33.97 -12.12 20.61
C ALA A 120 -34.92 -12.79 21.62
N THR A 121 -34.43 -13.77 22.38
CA THR A 121 -35.25 -14.45 23.42
C THR A 121 -35.72 -13.51 24.53
N GLN A 122 -34.95 -12.47 24.88
CA GLN A 122 -35.37 -11.47 25.86
C GLN A 122 -36.46 -10.54 25.34
N ASN A 123 -36.38 -10.17 24.06
CA ASN A 123 -37.40 -9.35 23.41
C ASN A 123 -38.73 -10.10 23.21
N ASP A 124 -38.68 -11.43 23.15
CA ASP A 124 -39.85 -12.30 22.98
C ASP A 124 -40.51 -12.73 24.30
N LYS A 125 -40.06 -12.23 25.47
CA LYS A 125 -40.62 -12.66 26.76
C LYS A 125 -42.07 -12.16 26.91
N PRO A 126 -43.08 -13.05 26.98
CA PRO A 126 -44.46 -12.64 27.18
C PRO A 126 -44.63 -12.01 28.56
N ARG A 127 -45.30 -10.86 28.59
CA ARG A 127 -45.72 -10.17 29.81
C ARG A 127 -46.82 -11.00 30.48
N GLU A 128 -46.45 -11.77 31.50
CA GLU A 128 -47.39 -12.65 32.22
C GLU A 128 -48.23 -11.85 33.24
N ALA A 129 -49.54 -11.90 32.99
CA ALA A 129 -50.70 -11.94 33.88
C ALA A 129 -51.04 -10.77 34.84
N ALA A 130 -52.22 -10.18 34.60
CA ALA A 130 -53.20 -9.79 35.61
C ALA A 130 -54.57 -10.39 35.23
N PRO A 131 -55.49 -10.64 36.19
CA PRO A 131 -56.37 -11.79 36.15
C PRO A 131 -57.66 -11.61 35.33
N VAL A 132 -58.18 -12.76 34.92
CA VAL A 132 -59.45 -13.05 34.28
C VAL A 132 -60.66 -12.50 35.05
N SER A 133 -61.57 -11.83 34.33
CA SER A 133 -62.99 -11.77 34.66
C SER A 133 -63.79 -12.12 33.41
N ALA A 134 -64.58 -13.19 33.53
CA ALA A 134 -65.49 -13.66 32.51
C ALA A 134 -66.69 -12.71 32.36
N ALA A 135 -67.14 -12.47 31.12
CA ALA A 135 -68.56 -12.53 30.74
C ALA A 135 -68.77 -12.27 29.23
N SER A 136 -69.66 -13.08 28.67
CA SER A 136 -70.62 -12.77 27.60
C SER A 136 -70.22 -12.98 26.14
N VAL A 137 -70.95 -13.94 25.57
CA VAL A 137 -71.06 -14.36 24.17
C VAL A 137 -71.71 -13.28 23.29
N SER A 138 -71.18 -13.04 22.09
CA SER A 138 -71.96 -12.94 20.84
C SER A 138 -71.03 -12.89 19.60
N PRO A 139 -71.38 -13.57 18.48
CA PRO A 139 -70.53 -13.66 17.29
C PRO A 139 -71.00 -12.66 16.22
N ILE A 140 -70.20 -11.64 15.88
CA ILE A 140 -70.40 -10.87 14.64
C ILE A 140 -69.05 -10.53 14.02
N GLN A 141 -68.86 -11.10 12.82
CA GLN A 141 -68.19 -10.57 11.64
C GLN A 141 -67.10 -9.50 11.87
N GLN A 142 -65.84 -9.89 11.71
CA GLN A 142 -64.82 -8.98 11.19
C GLN A 142 -64.03 -9.71 10.11
N GLY A 143 -64.19 -9.20 8.89
CA GLY A 143 -63.62 -9.78 7.69
C GLY A 143 -62.09 -9.82 7.74
N PHE A 144 -61.56 -10.87 7.13
CA PHE A 144 -60.18 -10.92 6.67
C PHE A 144 -59.91 -9.71 5.76
N ARG A 145 -59.39 -8.61 6.33
CA ARG A 145 -58.59 -7.67 5.56
C ARG A 145 -57.21 -8.28 5.44
N ALA A 146 -56.98 -8.98 4.33
CA ALA A 146 -55.64 -9.21 3.83
C ALA A 146 -55.05 -7.83 3.48
N THR A 147 -54.37 -7.19 4.43
CA THR A 147 -53.39 -6.16 4.11
C THR A 147 -52.25 -6.87 3.39
N ARG A 148 -52.39 -6.99 2.06
CA ARG A 148 -51.22 -7.12 1.19
C ARG A 148 -50.45 -5.81 1.33
N GLU A 149 -49.51 -5.77 2.27
CA GLU A 149 -48.41 -4.82 2.17
C GLU A 149 -47.79 -5.05 0.78
N PRO A 150 -47.71 -4.00 -0.07
CA PRO A 150 -47.03 -4.15 -1.33
C PRO A 150 -45.56 -4.44 -1.00
N LEU A 151 -45.01 -5.47 -1.64
CA LEU A 151 -43.58 -5.78 -1.60
C LEU A 151 -42.80 -4.46 -1.71
N PRO A 152 -41.80 -4.17 -0.85
CA PRO A 152 -41.11 -2.89 -0.85
C PRO A 152 -40.11 -2.85 -2.02
N LEU A 153 -40.65 -2.79 -3.24
CA LEU A 153 -39.93 -2.83 -4.51
C LEU A 153 -38.85 -1.74 -4.57
N GLY A 154 -39.13 -0.58 -3.96
CA GLY A 154 -38.16 0.52 -3.83
C GLY A 154 -36.95 0.17 -2.96
N LYS A 155 -37.14 -0.58 -1.86
CA LYS A 155 -36.01 -1.02 -1.01
C LYS A 155 -35.18 -2.10 -1.71
N ILE A 156 -35.83 -3.02 -2.42
CA ILE A 156 -35.16 -4.08 -3.19
C ILE A 156 -34.36 -3.47 -4.35
N LEU A 157 -34.95 -2.52 -5.10
CA LEU A 157 -34.25 -1.79 -6.16
C LEU A 157 -33.05 -1.01 -5.61
N PHE A 158 -33.20 -0.35 -4.46
CA PHE A 158 -32.10 0.40 -3.84
C PHE A 158 -30.95 -0.52 -3.40
N VAL A 159 -31.26 -1.67 -2.80
CA VAL A 159 -30.25 -2.68 -2.43
C VAL A 159 -29.58 -3.28 -3.67
N ALA A 160 -30.34 -3.59 -4.72
CA ALA A 160 -29.79 -4.09 -5.97
C ALA A 160 -28.86 -3.06 -6.64
N LEU A 161 -29.21 -1.77 -6.62
CA LEU A 161 -28.41 -0.68 -7.16
C LEU A 161 -27.12 -0.47 -6.35
N LEU A 162 -27.20 -0.56 -5.01
CA LEU A 162 -26.02 -0.52 -4.14
C LEU A 162 -25.09 -1.71 -4.39
N LEU A 163 -25.63 -2.93 -4.54
CA LEU A 163 -24.82 -4.11 -4.84
C LEU A 163 -24.19 -4.03 -6.24
N ALA A 164 -24.90 -3.50 -7.23
CA ALA A 164 -24.36 -3.27 -8.56
C ALA A 164 -23.24 -2.22 -8.55
N ALA A 165 -23.42 -1.12 -7.81
CA ALA A 165 -22.39 -0.09 -7.65
C ALA A 165 -21.17 -0.61 -6.88
N ALA A 166 -21.38 -1.38 -5.82
CA ALA A 166 -20.31 -2.03 -5.06
C ALA A 166 -19.58 -3.07 -5.90
N GLY A 167 -20.30 -3.87 -6.68
CA GLY A 167 -19.72 -4.85 -7.61
C GLY A 167 -18.90 -4.18 -8.72
N TRP A 168 -19.41 -3.10 -9.31
CA TRP A 168 -18.71 -2.30 -10.31
C TRP A 168 -17.44 -1.66 -9.74
N TRP A 169 -17.55 -1.00 -8.59
CA TRP A 169 -16.40 -0.39 -7.91
C TRP A 169 -15.35 -1.43 -7.55
N TYR A 170 -15.76 -2.55 -6.97
CA TYR A 170 -14.87 -3.65 -6.63
C TYR A 170 -14.18 -4.19 -7.89
N PHE A 171 -14.90 -4.40 -8.99
CA PHE A 171 -14.30 -4.98 -10.20
C PHE A 171 -13.33 -4.03 -10.91
N VAL A 172 -13.62 -2.73 -10.93
CA VAL A 172 -12.79 -1.71 -11.59
C VAL A 172 -11.59 -1.32 -10.72
N ALA A 173 -11.80 -0.97 -9.45
CA ALA A 173 -10.75 -0.49 -8.56
C ALA A 173 -9.84 -1.63 -8.04
N SER A 174 -10.33 -2.87 -7.93
CA SER A 174 -9.49 -4.01 -7.50
C SER A 174 -8.45 -4.40 -8.55
N ARG A 175 -8.70 -4.09 -9.82
CA ARG A 175 -7.82 -4.47 -10.95
C ARG A 175 -6.92 -3.34 -11.43
N SER A 176 -7.13 -2.11 -10.97
CA SER A 176 -6.24 -1.01 -11.32
C SER A 176 -4.91 -1.11 -10.57
N ILE A 177 -3.81 -0.82 -11.27
CA ILE A 177 -2.47 -0.65 -10.74
C ILE A 177 -2.09 0.84 -10.74
N SER A 178 -1.48 1.31 -9.66
CA SER A 178 -0.89 2.65 -9.57
C SER A 178 0.63 2.61 -9.80
N GLU A 179 1.22 3.77 -10.08
CA GLU A 179 2.69 3.89 -10.18
C GLU A 179 3.38 3.51 -8.86
N GLU A 180 2.82 3.91 -7.72
CA GLU A 180 3.34 3.55 -6.40
C GLU A 180 3.37 2.03 -6.20
N GLN A 181 2.29 1.35 -6.57
CA GLN A 181 2.21 -0.11 -6.50
C GLN A 181 3.21 -0.80 -7.44
N ALA A 182 3.46 -0.21 -8.62
CA ALA A 182 4.49 -0.70 -9.53
C ALA A 182 5.90 -0.54 -8.95
N ARG A 183 6.18 0.55 -8.22
CA ARG A 183 7.47 0.76 -7.54
C ARG A 183 7.63 -0.16 -6.33
N GLU A 184 6.57 -0.35 -5.56
CA GLU A 184 6.54 -1.23 -4.38
C GLU A 184 6.79 -2.71 -4.76
N TYR A 185 6.40 -3.13 -5.96
CA TYR A 185 6.75 -4.45 -6.50
C TYR A 185 8.27 -4.70 -6.46
N TYR A 186 9.09 -3.74 -6.90
CA TYR A 186 10.54 -3.90 -6.94
C TYR A 186 11.18 -3.88 -5.55
N ALA A 187 10.61 -3.12 -4.61
CA ALA A 187 11.03 -3.18 -3.21
C ALA A 187 10.79 -4.57 -2.60
N HIS A 188 9.66 -5.21 -2.93
CA HIS A 188 9.39 -6.59 -2.53
C HIS A 188 10.32 -7.60 -3.20
N TYR A 189 10.63 -7.41 -4.48
CA TYR A 189 11.56 -8.26 -5.22
C TYR A 189 12.98 -8.18 -4.64
N GLU A 190 13.50 -6.98 -4.41
CA GLU A 190 14.81 -6.75 -3.80
C GLU A 190 14.86 -7.36 -2.39
N LYS A 191 13.84 -7.12 -1.57
CA LYS A 191 13.76 -7.72 -0.23
C LYS A 191 13.86 -9.25 -0.31
N ALA A 192 13.07 -9.88 -1.18
CA ALA A 192 13.07 -11.34 -1.33
C ALA A 192 14.44 -11.87 -1.80
N MET A 193 15.11 -11.14 -2.71
CA MET A 193 16.45 -11.46 -3.19
C MET A 193 17.50 -11.36 -2.07
N LEU A 194 17.53 -10.25 -1.33
CA LEU A 194 18.50 -10.03 -0.24
C LEU A 194 18.25 -10.94 0.96
N THR A 195 17.00 -11.34 1.20
CA THR A 195 16.67 -12.36 2.21
C THR A 195 16.86 -13.80 1.71
N ARG A 196 17.28 -13.99 0.45
CA ARG A 196 17.49 -15.31 -0.18
C ARG A 196 16.25 -16.20 -0.11
N ASP A 197 15.08 -15.64 -0.40
CA ASP A 197 13.79 -16.34 -0.37
C ASP A 197 13.27 -16.59 -1.81
N PRO A 198 13.65 -17.72 -2.44
CA PRO A 198 13.20 -18.04 -3.80
C PRO A 198 11.68 -18.21 -3.89
N LYS A 199 11.00 -18.59 -2.81
CA LYS A 199 9.55 -18.77 -2.81
C LYS A 199 8.84 -17.43 -2.84
N ALA A 200 9.32 -16.45 -2.06
CA ALA A 200 8.81 -15.09 -2.11
C ALA A 200 9.04 -14.45 -3.49
N MET A 201 10.20 -14.65 -4.11
CA MET A 201 10.48 -14.17 -5.46
C MET A 201 9.56 -14.83 -6.50
N CYS A 202 9.42 -16.15 -6.47
CA CYS A 202 8.51 -16.89 -7.35
C CYS A 202 7.04 -16.43 -7.21
N ALA A 203 6.61 -16.06 -5.99
CA ALA A 203 5.26 -15.59 -5.71
C ALA A 203 4.93 -14.21 -6.33
N LEU A 204 5.95 -13.46 -6.75
CA LEU A 204 5.80 -12.18 -7.47
C LEU A 204 5.54 -12.37 -8.97
N LEU A 205 5.66 -13.59 -9.51
CA LEU A 205 5.40 -13.89 -10.91
C LEU A 205 3.94 -14.29 -11.14
N ALA A 206 3.33 -13.77 -12.22
CA ALA A 206 2.02 -14.22 -12.68
C ALA A 206 2.08 -15.68 -13.16
N ASP A 207 1.02 -16.45 -12.98
CA ASP A 207 1.00 -17.87 -13.38
C ASP A 207 1.24 -18.08 -14.88
N ASP A 208 0.88 -17.09 -15.70
CA ASP A 208 1.09 -16.99 -17.14
C ASP A 208 2.29 -16.10 -17.51
N PHE A 209 3.27 -15.95 -16.62
CA PHE A 209 4.47 -15.14 -16.85
C PHE A 209 5.27 -15.62 -18.07
N GLN A 210 5.71 -14.66 -18.88
CA GLN A 210 6.59 -14.89 -20.04
C GLN A 210 7.75 -13.91 -20.02
N GLY A 211 8.98 -14.42 -20.01
CA GLY A 211 10.20 -13.64 -20.09
C GLY A 211 10.96 -13.93 -21.38
N SER A 212 11.69 -12.93 -21.90
CA SER A 212 12.66 -13.14 -22.96
C SER A 212 13.88 -12.25 -22.80
N SER A 213 15.03 -12.77 -23.20
CA SER A 213 16.29 -12.03 -23.19
C SER A 213 17.28 -12.54 -24.24
N ASN A 214 18.45 -11.93 -24.30
CA ASN A 214 19.57 -12.40 -25.13
C ASN A 214 20.06 -13.82 -24.77
N ILE A 215 19.70 -14.36 -23.60
CA ILE A 215 20.04 -15.72 -23.19
C ILE A 215 18.91 -16.74 -23.43
N GLY A 216 17.75 -16.30 -23.91
CA GLY A 216 16.61 -17.16 -24.26
C GLY A 216 15.28 -16.68 -23.66
N SER A 217 14.25 -17.48 -23.87
CA SER A 217 12.91 -17.28 -23.28
C SER A 217 12.75 -18.10 -22.01
N ILE A 218 12.02 -17.54 -21.03
CA ILE A 218 11.75 -18.16 -19.74
C ILE A 218 10.27 -18.09 -19.41
N ASP A 219 9.79 -19.02 -18.60
CA ASP A 219 8.43 -19.02 -18.06
C ASP A 219 8.48 -19.02 -16.52
N LYS A 220 7.32 -18.98 -15.85
CA LYS A 220 7.28 -19.00 -14.38
C LYS A 220 7.98 -20.23 -13.81
N LYS A 221 7.75 -21.40 -14.38
CA LYS A 221 8.26 -22.67 -13.84
C LYS A 221 9.78 -22.70 -13.92
N SER A 222 10.37 -22.37 -15.07
CA SER A 222 11.82 -22.32 -15.23
C SER A 222 12.41 -21.24 -14.32
N THR A 223 11.83 -20.04 -14.31
CA THR A 223 12.33 -18.91 -13.51
C THR A 223 12.34 -19.22 -12.01
N CYS A 224 11.30 -19.88 -11.48
CA CYS A 224 11.27 -20.27 -10.07
C CYS A 224 12.31 -21.36 -9.75
N ALA A 225 12.51 -22.31 -10.66
CA ALA A 225 13.54 -23.35 -10.49
C ALA A 225 14.95 -22.74 -10.52
N ASP A 226 15.22 -21.85 -11.48
CA ASP A 226 16.51 -21.17 -11.64
C ASP A 226 16.84 -20.31 -10.41
N GLN A 227 15.84 -19.67 -9.79
CA GLN A 227 16.03 -18.91 -8.54
C GLN A 227 16.39 -19.81 -7.36
N GLU A 228 15.70 -20.96 -7.21
CA GLU A 228 16.02 -21.93 -6.16
C GLU A 228 17.43 -22.52 -6.36
N GLU A 229 17.76 -22.87 -7.60
CA GLU A 229 19.09 -23.35 -7.97
C GLU A 229 20.17 -22.29 -7.70
N PHE A 230 19.93 -21.03 -8.09
CA PHE A 230 20.84 -19.91 -7.86
C PHE A 230 21.17 -19.75 -6.36
N PHE A 231 20.16 -19.65 -5.49
CA PHE A 231 20.41 -19.48 -4.06
C PHE A 231 21.04 -20.73 -3.44
N SER A 232 20.67 -21.94 -3.88
CA SER A 232 21.28 -23.17 -3.38
C SER A 232 22.77 -23.26 -3.76
N THR A 233 23.12 -22.88 -4.98
CA THR A 233 24.50 -22.85 -5.49
C THR A 233 25.33 -21.84 -4.71
N ILE A 234 24.77 -20.66 -4.45
CA ILE A 234 25.43 -19.60 -3.70
C ILE A 234 25.65 -20.01 -2.23
N ALA A 235 24.67 -20.67 -1.61
CA ALA A 235 24.81 -21.19 -0.25
C ALA A 235 25.93 -22.24 -0.17
N GLN A 236 25.93 -23.22 -1.08
CA GLN A 236 26.96 -24.26 -1.14
C GLN A 236 28.36 -23.70 -1.38
N LEU A 237 28.50 -22.70 -2.25
CA LEU A 237 29.78 -22.06 -2.50
C LEU A 237 30.25 -21.26 -1.28
N GLY A 238 29.34 -20.55 -0.61
CA GLY A 238 29.65 -19.86 0.64
C GLY A 238 30.18 -20.81 1.72
N GLU A 239 29.49 -21.94 1.95
CA GLU A 239 29.93 -22.95 2.92
C GLU A 239 31.34 -23.46 2.62
N LYS A 240 31.66 -23.72 1.34
CA LYS A 240 33.00 -24.14 0.91
C LYS A 240 34.06 -23.06 1.09
N MET A 241 33.68 -21.78 1.03
CA MET A 241 34.57 -20.62 1.22
C MET A 241 34.58 -20.10 2.67
N GLY A 242 33.95 -20.81 3.61
CA GLY A 242 34.01 -20.50 5.04
C GLY A 242 33.09 -19.36 5.51
N GLY A 243 32.04 -19.02 4.76
CA GLY A 243 31.09 -17.97 5.17
C GLY A 243 29.92 -17.77 4.23
N MET A 244 28.99 -16.88 4.57
CA MET A 244 27.88 -16.56 3.66
C MET A 244 28.36 -15.66 2.52
N MET A 245 28.05 -16.01 1.28
CA MET A 245 28.30 -15.11 0.14
C MET A 245 27.42 -13.85 0.25
N GLN A 246 28.05 -12.69 0.18
CA GLN A 246 27.35 -11.40 0.16
C GLN A 246 26.57 -11.26 -1.15
N LEU A 247 25.37 -10.68 -1.05
CA LEU A 247 24.54 -10.32 -2.18
C LEU A 247 24.22 -8.84 -2.05
N ASP A 248 24.67 -8.05 -3.02
CA ASP A 248 24.31 -6.65 -3.11
C ASP A 248 23.51 -6.44 -4.38
N SER A 249 22.26 -6.01 -4.24
CA SER A 249 21.37 -5.72 -5.36
C SER A 249 21.10 -4.23 -5.41
N ARG A 250 21.09 -3.68 -6.63
CA ARG A 250 20.68 -2.30 -6.89
C ARG A 250 19.84 -2.27 -8.14
N TYR A 251 18.86 -1.39 -8.18
CA TYR A 251 18.05 -1.16 -9.37
C TYR A 251 17.73 0.32 -9.55
N GLU A 252 17.54 0.73 -10.80
CA GLU A 252 17.10 2.06 -11.17
C GLU A 252 15.89 1.95 -12.09
N ILE A 253 14.77 2.55 -11.68
CA ILE A 253 13.56 2.64 -12.50
C ILE A 253 13.67 3.89 -13.37
N HIS A 254 13.83 3.71 -14.67
CA HIS A 254 13.93 4.80 -15.64
C HIS A 254 12.56 5.40 -15.97
N SER A 255 11.52 4.57 -16.08
CA SER A 255 10.15 5.06 -16.31
C SER A 255 9.10 4.06 -15.84
N VAL A 256 7.92 4.57 -15.51
CA VAL A 256 6.71 3.80 -15.24
C VAL A 256 5.59 4.38 -16.09
N THR A 257 5.00 3.57 -16.96
CA THR A 257 3.88 3.96 -17.83
C THR A 257 2.66 3.12 -17.51
N LEU A 258 1.54 3.74 -17.17
CA LEU A 258 0.27 3.04 -16.95
C LEU A 258 -0.50 2.89 -18.27
N SER A 259 -1.13 1.74 -18.49
CA SER A 259 -2.07 1.56 -19.59
C SER A 259 -3.27 2.50 -19.45
N ALA A 260 -3.96 2.81 -20.55
CA ALA A 260 -5.14 3.68 -20.53
C ALA A 260 -6.25 3.18 -19.57
N ASP A 261 -6.40 1.86 -19.47
CA ASP A 261 -7.34 1.21 -18.55
C ASP A 261 -6.78 0.97 -17.13
N LYS A 262 -5.54 1.42 -16.88
CA LYS A 262 -4.78 1.27 -15.63
C LYS A 262 -4.68 -0.16 -15.13
N LYS A 263 -4.80 -1.17 -15.99
CA LYS A 263 -4.66 -2.58 -15.59
C LYS A 263 -3.24 -3.10 -15.70
N GLN A 264 -2.38 -2.38 -16.41
CA GLN A 264 -1.00 -2.74 -16.65
C GLN A 264 -0.11 -1.55 -16.35
N ALA A 265 1.07 -1.82 -15.79
CA ALA A 265 2.15 -0.86 -15.67
C ALA A 265 3.35 -1.41 -16.42
N THR A 266 3.84 -0.66 -17.41
CA THR A 266 5.08 -0.96 -18.10
C THR A 266 6.21 -0.22 -17.40
N VAL A 267 7.23 -0.95 -16.96
CA VAL A 267 8.35 -0.41 -16.19
C VAL A 267 9.64 -0.66 -16.95
N ASN A 268 10.39 0.40 -17.23
CA ASN A 268 11.73 0.28 -17.79
C ASN A 268 12.75 0.45 -16.67
N LEU A 269 13.65 -0.51 -16.50
CA LEU A 269 14.63 -0.50 -15.41
C LEU A 269 15.97 -1.10 -15.81
N SER A 270 16.99 -0.70 -15.05
CA SER A 270 18.27 -1.39 -15.01
C SER A 270 18.53 -1.95 -13.62
N SER A 271 19.22 -3.08 -13.54
CA SER A 271 19.59 -3.71 -12.28
C SER A 271 21.01 -4.24 -12.33
N GLU A 272 21.64 -4.25 -11.16
CA GLU A 272 22.97 -4.78 -10.92
C GLU A 272 22.91 -5.68 -9.68
N LEU A 273 23.48 -6.87 -9.79
CA LEU A 273 23.61 -7.83 -8.72
C LEU A 273 25.08 -8.24 -8.58
N ASP A 274 25.68 -7.87 -7.46
CA ASP A 274 27.00 -8.30 -7.05
C ASP A 274 26.89 -9.52 -6.13
N VAL A 275 27.66 -10.55 -6.44
CA VAL A 275 27.72 -11.80 -5.67
C VAL A 275 29.14 -12.01 -5.16
N GLY A 276 29.26 -12.21 -3.85
CA GLY A 276 30.52 -12.55 -3.18
C GLY A 276 31.54 -11.41 -3.15
N GLY A 277 31.12 -10.15 -3.06
CA GLY A 277 32.05 -9.00 -3.11
C GLY A 277 32.58 -8.74 -4.52
N SER A 278 31.68 -8.78 -5.51
CA SER A 278 31.95 -8.57 -6.94
C SER A 278 32.77 -9.66 -7.65
N ILE A 279 32.85 -10.87 -7.07
CA ILE A 279 33.36 -12.08 -7.78
C ILE A 279 32.52 -12.35 -9.03
N MET A 280 31.22 -12.13 -8.94
CA MET A 280 30.31 -12.18 -10.08
C MET A 280 29.41 -10.95 -10.05
N ASN A 281 29.33 -10.27 -11.18
CA ASN A 281 28.49 -9.11 -11.39
C ASN A 281 27.52 -9.40 -12.53
N ILE A 282 26.23 -9.27 -12.25
CA ILE A 282 25.14 -9.48 -13.21
C ILE A 282 24.45 -8.13 -13.42
N LYS A 283 24.46 -7.66 -14.66
CA LYS A 283 23.75 -6.45 -15.10
C LYS A 283 22.59 -6.84 -15.98
N ALA A 284 21.44 -6.23 -15.76
CA ALA A 284 20.29 -6.42 -16.63
C ALA A 284 19.64 -5.08 -16.96
N GLN A 285 19.15 -4.97 -18.20
CA GLN A 285 18.26 -3.90 -18.64
C GLN A 285 16.97 -4.58 -19.11
N SER A 286 15.83 -4.22 -18.53
CA SER A 286 14.56 -4.84 -18.88
C SER A 286 13.42 -3.83 -19.03
N THR A 287 12.43 -4.25 -19.83
CA THR A 287 11.10 -3.67 -19.87
C THR A 287 10.13 -4.72 -19.35
N ASP A 288 9.58 -4.43 -18.18
CA ASP A 288 8.65 -5.29 -17.48
C ASP A 288 7.21 -4.81 -17.68
N THR A 289 6.28 -5.74 -17.71
CA THR A 289 4.84 -5.46 -17.65
C THR A 289 4.28 -6.07 -16.37
N LEU A 290 3.85 -5.20 -15.46
CA LEU A 290 3.22 -5.56 -14.21
C LEU A 290 1.69 -5.51 -14.34
N ILE A 291 1.02 -6.42 -13.66
CA ILE A 291 -0.45 -6.48 -13.59
C ILE A 291 -0.89 -6.65 -12.15
N ARG A 292 -2.15 -6.28 -11.85
CA ARG A 292 -2.74 -6.54 -10.54
C ARG A 292 -3.80 -7.64 -10.62
N ARG A 293 -3.59 -8.74 -9.89
CA ARG A 293 -4.55 -9.85 -9.76
C ARG A 293 -4.74 -10.20 -8.29
N ASN A 294 -6.00 -10.34 -7.86
CA ASN A 294 -6.36 -10.68 -6.47
C ASN A 294 -5.68 -9.77 -5.42
N GLY A 295 -5.60 -8.47 -5.72
CA GLY A 295 -4.97 -7.48 -4.85
C GLY A 295 -3.44 -7.45 -4.88
N LYS A 296 -2.77 -8.39 -5.55
CA LYS A 296 -1.31 -8.47 -5.65
C LYS A 296 -0.82 -7.92 -6.99
N VAL A 297 0.29 -7.20 -6.96
CA VAL A 297 1.04 -6.83 -8.17
C VAL A 297 1.95 -7.98 -8.55
N LEU A 298 1.91 -8.39 -9.81
CA LEU A 298 2.64 -9.52 -10.35
C LEU A 298 3.33 -9.13 -11.64
N LEU A 299 4.53 -9.67 -11.87
CA LEU A 299 5.21 -9.58 -13.15
C LEU A 299 4.57 -10.54 -14.15
N TRP A 300 4.09 -10.00 -15.26
CA TRP A 300 3.40 -10.74 -16.31
C TRP A 300 4.27 -10.96 -17.54
N ARG A 301 5.05 -9.95 -17.92
CA ARG A 301 6.00 -10.06 -19.03
C ARG A 301 7.30 -9.34 -18.68
N SER A 302 8.43 -9.87 -19.11
CA SER A 302 9.73 -9.18 -19.01
C SER A 302 10.54 -9.41 -20.29
N GLU A 303 11.08 -8.34 -20.86
CA GLU A 303 11.93 -8.40 -22.05
C GLU A 303 13.20 -7.61 -21.78
N GLY A 304 14.38 -8.18 -22.01
CA GLY A 304 15.61 -7.49 -21.63
C GLY A 304 16.92 -8.08 -22.12
N LEU A 305 18.00 -7.46 -21.70
CA LEU A 305 19.37 -7.91 -21.91
C LEU A 305 20.01 -8.21 -20.57
N VAL A 306 20.68 -9.35 -20.46
CA VAL A 306 21.43 -9.79 -19.29
C VAL A 306 22.89 -9.94 -19.68
N GLN A 307 23.76 -9.38 -18.85
CA GLN A 307 25.21 -9.45 -18.97
C GLN A 307 25.75 -9.98 -17.65
N ALA A 308 26.41 -11.13 -17.68
CA ALA A 308 27.12 -11.68 -16.54
C ALA A 308 28.62 -11.54 -16.77
N SER A 309 29.33 -11.02 -15.78
CA SER A 309 30.78 -10.94 -15.77
C SER A 309 31.33 -11.52 -14.48
N SER A 310 32.41 -12.29 -14.58
CA SER A 310 33.20 -12.73 -13.42
C SER A 310 34.32 -11.72 -13.18
N GLY A 311 34.47 -11.25 -11.95
CA GLY A 311 35.62 -10.43 -11.54
C GLY A 311 36.91 -11.17 -11.85
N GLN A 312 37.83 -10.53 -12.58
CA GLN A 312 39.19 -11.02 -12.73
C GLN A 312 39.89 -10.81 -11.39
N HIS A 313 40.12 -11.91 -10.66
CA HIS A 313 41.01 -11.93 -9.50
C HIS A 313 42.43 -12.29 -9.93
#